data_AF-A0A7W8KEA8-F1
#
_entry.id   AF-A0A7W8KEA8-F1
#
_cell.length_a   1.000
_cell.length_b   1.000
_cell.length_c   1.000
_cell.angle_alpha   90.00
_cell.angle_beta   90.00
_cell.angle_gamma   90.00
#
_symmetry.space_group_name_H-M   'P 1'
#
loop_
_entity.id
_entity.type
_entity.pdbx_description
1 polymer ?
#
loop_
_entity_poly.entity_id
_entity_poly.type
_entity_poly.pdbx_seq_one_letter_code
_entity_poly.pdbx_strand_id
1 'polypeptide(L)'
;MDDLIKGRLGGESGYDIRCVIDGDTIRGRAGGKLHGKDIDLEITERGVQGSVGTDSVKIELTDGELKGHVGSQTLVLRGVDRVTGFMGEPIVGWNVVAQQSGEKLSGQLGSTVLGRPFELELGSAPGWVGTLVAVVAFYALEPRASVSVKG
;
A
#
# COMPACT_ATOMS: atom_id res chain seq x y z
N MET A 1 -21.41 -4.88 4.02
CA MET A 1 -21.27 -3.44 4.30
C MET A 1 -19.88 -3.16 3.82
N ASP A 2 -19.79 -2.43 2.73
CA ASP A 2 -18.63 -2.48 1.89
C ASP A 2 -17.89 -1.18 2.14
N ASP A 3 -16.68 -1.27 2.69
CA ASP A 3 -15.89 -0.08 2.94
C ASP A 3 -15.21 0.35 1.64
N LEU A 4 -15.16 1.66 1.41
CA LEU A 4 -14.51 2.22 0.24
C LEU A 4 -13.25 2.97 0.65
N ILE A 5 -12.11 2.42 0.27
CA ILE A 5 -10.84 3.14 0.32
C ILE A 5 -10.70 3.95 -0.96
N LYS A 6 -10.58 5.27 -0.85
CA LYS A 6 -10.31 6.13 -2.00
C LYS A 6 -9.41 7.29 -1.63
N GLY A 7 -8.63 7.77 -2.57
CA GLY A 7 -7.82 8.96 -2.34
C GLY A 7 -6.69 9.06 -3.35
N ARG A 8 -5.58 9.68 -2.95
CA ARG A 8 -4.50 10.03 -3.87
C ARG A 8 -3.12 9.75 -3.30
N LEU A 9 -2.21 9.39 -4.20
CA LEU A 9 -0.80 9.14 -3.92
C LEU A 9 0.08 10.02 -4.80
N GLY A 10 0.97 10.82 -4.22
CA GLY A 10 1.97 11.62 -4.92
C GLY A 10 1.64 13.11 -5.07
N GLY A 11 0.74 13.69 -4.28
CA GLY A 11 0.38 15.11 -4.35
C GLY A 11 -0.32 15.46 -5.67
N GLU A 12 -0.35 16.73 -6.11
CA GLU A 12 -1.15 17.21 -7.26
C GLU A 12 -0.98 16.37 -8.54
N SER A 13 0.26 16.01 -8.91
CA SER A 13 0.56 15.17 -10.09
C SER A 13 0.51 13.67 -9.81
N GLY A 14 -0.05 13.27 -8.68
CA GLY A 14 -0.17 11.90 -8.22
C GLY A 14 -1.26 11.07 -8.90
N TYR A 15 -1.44 9.87 -8.38
CA TYR A 15 -2.37 8.85 -8.86
C TYR A 15 -3.58 8.71 -7.95
N ASP A 16 -4.73 8.43 -8.53
CA ASP A 16 -5.94 8.10 -7.77
C ASP A 16 -5.91 6.64 -7.35
N ILE A 17 -6.38 6.36 -6.14
CA ILE A 17 -6.56 5.02 -5.60
C ILE A 17 -8.04 4.86 -5.31
N ARG A 18 -8.62 3.72 -5.71
CA ARG A 18 -9.99 3.35 -5.38
C ARG A 18 -10.10 1.85 -5.21
N CYS A 19 -10.35 1.40 -3.98
CA CYS A 19 -10.56 0.00 -3.62
C CYS A 19 -11.84 -0.15 -2.79
N VAL A 20 -12.57 -1.21 -3.05
CA VAL A 20 -13.70 -1.67 -2.25
C VAL A 20 -13.21 -2.82 -1.38
N ILE A 21 -13.60 -2.79 -0.11
CA ILE A 21 -13.41 -3.88 0.83
C ILE A 21 -14.76 -4.57 1.01
N ASP A 22 -14.77 -5.86 0.72
CA ASP A 22 -15.92 -6.73 0.92
C ASP A 22 -15.47 -7.96 1.72
N GLY A 23 -15.82 -7.97 3.00
CA GLY A 23 -15.34 -8.93 3.98
C GLY A 23 -13.81 -8.92 4.04
N ASP A 24 -13.22 -10.06 3.69
CA ASP A 24 -11.77 -10.26 3.68
C ASP A 24 -11.12 -9.90 2.34
N THR A 25 -11.88 -9.43 1.36
CA THR A 25 -11.33 -9.11 0.03
C THR A 25 -11.19 -7.61 -0.19
N ILE A 26 -10.09 -7.20 -0.82
CA ILE A 26 -9.81 -5.82 -1.22
C ILE A 26 -9.64 -5.81 -2.73
N ARG A 27 -10.58 -5.20 -3.45
CA ARG A 27 -10.53 -5.10 -4.91
C ARG A 27 -10.62 -3.68 -5.38
N GLY A 28 -9.78 -3.31 -6.35
CA GLY A 28 -9.77 -1.94 -6.81
C GLY A 28 -8.80 -1.66 -7.92
N ARG A 29 -8.53 -0.37 -8.11
CA ARG A 29 -7.59 0.13 -9.10
C ARG A 29 -6.82 1.30 -8.54
N ALA A 30 -5.53 1.31 -8.82
CA ALA A 30 -4.66 2.46 -8.60
C ALA A 30 -4.22 3.02 -9.95
N GLY A 31 -4.20 4.36 -10.08
CA GLY A 31 -3.81 5.07 -11.30
C GLY A 31 -4.99 5.58 -12.13
N GLY A 32 -4.67 6.39 -13.15
CA GLY A 32 -5.66 6.97 -14.05
C GLY A 32 -6.24 5.96 -15.07
N LYS A 33 -7.24 6.40 -15.85
CA LYS A 33 -7.99 5.54 -16.79
C LYS A 33 -7.13 4.76 -17.80
N LEU A 34 -5.99 5.28 -18.23
CA LEU A 34 -5.13 4.64 -19.25
C LEU A 34 -3.99 3.78 -18.70
N HIS A 35 -3.45 4.08 -17.51
CA HIS A 35 -2.26 3.42 -16.97
C HIS A 35 -2.47 2.81 -15.57
N GLY A 36 -3.74 2.64 -15.16
CA GLY A 36 -4.05 2.06 -13.87
C GLY A 36 -3.74 0.57 -13.79
N LYS A 37 -3.45 0.11 -12.57
CA LYS A 37 -3.19 -1.28 -12.20
C LYS A 37 -4.30 -1.75 -11.29
N ASP A 38 -4.84 -2.93 -11.57
CA ASP A 38 -5.86 -3.54 -10.74
C ASP A 38 -5.21 -4.14 -9.48
N ILE A 39 -5.89 -3.99 -8.35
CA ILE A 39 -5.49 -4.53 -7.05
C ILE A 39 -6.53 -5.58 -6.69
N ASP A 40 -6.08 -6.81 -6.41
CA ASP A 40 -6.93 -7.90 -5.93
C ASP A 40 -6.19 -8.60 -4.79
N LEU A 41 -6.63 -8.36 -3.56
CA LEU A 41 -6.03 -8.88 -2.33
C LEU A 41 -7.08 -9.57 -1.47
N GLU A 42 -6.61 -10.51 -0.68
CA GLU A 42 -7.36 -11.25 0.32
C GLU A 42 -6.62 -11.19 1.65
N ILE A 43 -7.31 -10.71 2.68
CA ILE A 43 -6.89 -10.78 4.07
C ILE A 43 -7.18 -12.20 4.56
N THR A 44 -6.18 -12.82 5.15
CA THR A 44 -6.26 -14.18 5.68
C THR A 44 -5.91 -14.14 7.16
N GLU A 45 -6.18 -15.24 7.87
CA GLU A 45 -5.74 -15.41 9.26
C GLU A 45 -4.21 -15.25 9.43
N ARG A 46 -3.43 -15.47 8.36
CA ARG A 46 -1.97 -15.43 8.38
C ARG A 46 -1.38 -14.13 7.85
N GLY A 47 -2.18 -13.21 7.30
CA GLY A 47 -1.67 -11.98 6.68
C GLY A 47 -2.49 -11.60 5.44
N VAL A 48 -1.83 -11.20 4.35
CA VAL A 48 -2.48 -10.76 3.10
C VAL A 48 -1.82 -11.41 1.88
N GLN A 49 -2.63 -11.90 0.95
CA GLN A 49 -2.17 -12.47 -0.32
C GLN A 49 -2.96 -11.91 -1.50
N GLY A 50 -2.42 -12.00 -2.71
CA GLY A 50 -3.11 -11.59 -3.93
C GLY A 50 -2.16 -11.05 -4.99
N SER A 51 -2.57 -9.98 -5.67
CA SER A 51 -1.82 -9.37 -6.76
C SER A 51 -2.08 -7.89 -6.94
N VAL A 52 -1.14 -7.23 -7.62
CA VAL A 52 -1.32 -5.91 -8.20
C VAL A 52 -0.79 -5.89 -9.63
N GLY A 53 -1.67 -5.59 -10.58
CA GLY A 53 -1.37 -5.76 -12.01
C GLY A 53 -0.98 -7.20 -12.32
N THR A 54 0.29 -7.43 -12.64
CA THR A 54 0.85 -8.75 -12.95
C THR A 54 1.71 -9.33 -11.83
N ASP A 55 1.93 -8.55 -10.77
CA ASP A 55 2.85 -8.87 -9.70
C ASP A 55 2.11 -9.49 -8.51
N SER A 56 2.71 -10.48 -7.86
CA SER A 56 2.13 -11.12 -6.69
C SER A 56 2.31 -10.27 -5.43
N VAL A 57 1.37 -10.39 -4.51
CA VAL A 57 1.47 -9.83 -3.16
C VAL A 57 1.34 -10.98 -2.18
N LYS A 58 2.31 -11.12 -1.29
CA LYS A 58 2.27 -12.12 -0.21
C LYS A 58 2.93 -11.58 1.04
N ILE A 59 2.16 -11.40 2.09
CA ILE A 59 2.54 -10.75 3.34
C ILE A 59 2.00 -11.61 4.48
N GLU A 60 2.82 -11.90 5.46
CA GLU A 60 2.48 -12.73 6.61
C GLU A 60 2.57 -11.89 7.90
N LEU A 61 1.65 -12.12 8.83
CA LEU A 61 1.67 -11.52 10.16
C LEU A 61 2.57 -12.36 11.06
N THR A 62 3.73 -11.80 11.40
CA THR A 62 4.75 -12.47 12.22
C THR A 62 5.25 -11.50 13.29
N ASP A 63 5.16 -11.91 14.56
CA ASP A 63 5.59 -11.13 15.72
C ASP A 63 4.97 -9.71 15.80
N GLY A 64 3.71 -9.57 15.37
CA GLY A 64 3.01 -8.29 15.35
C GLY A 64 3.40 -7.37 14.19
N GLU A 65 4.18 -7.86 13.22
CA GLU A 65 4.57 -7.14 12.01
C GLU A 65 4.05 -7.87 10.77
N LEU A 66 3.56 -7.11 9.79
CA LEU A 66 3.23 -7.61 8.47
C LEU A 66 4.50 -7.64 7.62
N LYS A 67 4.99 -8.84 7.26
CA LYS A 67 6.25 -9.07 6.56
C LYS A 67 6.05 -9.90 5.31
N GLY A 68 6.64 -9.50 4.19
CA GLY A 68 6.63 -10.32 2.98
C GLY A 68 7.05 -9.53 1.76
N HIS A 69 6.36 -9.75 0.65
CA HIS A 69 6.73 -9.19 -0.65
C HIS A 69 5.55 -8.58 -1.39
N VAL A 70 5.82 -7.47 -2.06
CA VAL A 70 5.00 -6.89 -3.13
C VAL A 70 5.85 -6.97 -4.40
N GLY A 71 5.49 -7.90 -5.28
CA GLY A 71 6.31 -8.32 -6.41
C GLY A 71 7.74 -8.68 -5.99
N SER A 72 8.71 -7.93 -6.49
CA SER A 72 10.14 -8.15 -6.17
C SER A 72 10.60 -7.50 -4.86
N GLN A 73 9.78 -6.65 -4.24
CA GLN A 73 10.21 -5.82 -3.12
C GLN A 73 9.78 -6.41 -1.78
N THR A 74 10.69 -6.39 -0.81
CA THR A 74 10.37 -6.72 0.58
C THR A 74 9.49 -5.63 1.19
N LEU A 75 8.48 -6.02 1.97
CA LEU A 75 7.63 -5.11 2.73
C LEU A 75 7.62 -5.53 4.20
N VAL A 76 7.81 -4.55 5.08
CA VAL A 76 7.60 -4.68 6.52
C VAL A 76 6.71 -3.53 6.98
N LEU A 77 5.58 -3.82 7.62
CA LEU A 77 4.69 -2.82 8.24
C LEU A 77 4.40 -3.22 9.68
N ARG A 78 4.23 -2.22 10.54
CA ARG A 78 3.84 -2.41 11.94
C ARG A 78 2.91 -1.30 12.41
N GLY A 79 2.04 -1.64 13.36
CA GLY A 79 1.04 -0.73 13.92
C GLY A 79 -0.31 -0.81 13.19
N VAL A 80 -1.33 -0.21 13.81
CA VAL A 80 -2.72 -0.22 13.34
C VAL A 80 -3.12 1.18 12.86
N ASP A 81 -3.28 2.13 13.78
CA ASP A 81 -3.67 3.51 13.44
C ASP A 81 -2.46 4.37 13.04
N ARG A 82 -1.33 4.16 13.72
CA ARG A 82 -0.03 4.71 13.34
C ARG A 82 0.80 3.60 12.74
N VAL A 83 0.94 3.62 11.43
CA VAL A 83 1.67 2.59 10.70
C VAL A 83 3.05 3.09 10.36
N THR A 84 4.06 2.27 10.64
CA THR A 84 5.44 2.53 10.23
C THR A 84 6.00 1.31 9.53
N GLY A 85 7.01 1.48 8.70
CA GLY A 85 7.56 0.36 7.98
C GLY A 85 8.54 0.72 6.89
N PHE A 86 8.79 -0.24 6.02
CA PHE A 86 9.75 -0.13 4.95
C PHE A 86 9.33 -1.01 3.77
N MET A 87 9.47 -0.49 2.55
CA MET A 87 9.29 -1.25 1.33
C MET A 87 10.54 -1.14 0.46
N GLY A 88 11.15 -2.27 0.12
CA GLY A 88 12.21 -2.38 -0.86
C GLY A 88 13.45 -3.10 -0.34
N GLU A 89 14.57 -2.93 -1.04
CA GLU A 89 15.86 -3.47 -0.65
C GLU A 89 16.49 -2.63 0.48
N PRO A 90 17.29 -3.21 1.39
CA PRO A 90 17.80 -2.53 2.60
C PRO A 90 18.50 -1.17 2.39
N ILE A 91 19.04 -0.92 1.19
CA ILE A 91 19.83 0.29 0.88
C ILE A 91 19.02 1.32 0.06
N VAL A 92 18.07 0.88 -0.76
CA VAL A 92 17.39 1.72 -1.78
C VAL A 92 15.87 1.80 -1.57
N GLY A 93 15.36 1.22 -0.48
CA GLY A 93 13.93 1.18 -0.22
C GLY A 93 13.33 2.46 0.38
N TRP A 94 12.04 2.36 0.66
CA TRP A 94 11.14 3.45 0.97
C TRP A 94 10.60 3.28 2.38
N ASN A 95 10.90 4.23 3.26
CA ASN A 95 10.27 4.28 4.57
C ASN A 95 8.77 4.52 4.42
N VAL A 96 7.97 3.83 5.20
CA VAL A 96 6.52 4.00 5.25
C VAL A 96 6.17 4.64 6.59
N VAL A 97 5.45 5.75 6.56
CA VAL A 97 4.84 6.34 7.75
C VAL A 97 3.43 6.77 7.41
N ALA A 98 2.45 6.35 8.20
CA ALA A 98 1.06 6.73 8.03
C ALA A 98 0.39 6.93 9.38
N GLN A 99 -0.59 7.84 9.42
CA GLN A 99 -1.38 8.14 10.60
C GLN A 99 -2.85 8.24 10.19
N GLN A 100 -3.68 7.39 10.83
CA GLN A 100 -5.12 7.47 10.75
C GLN A 100 -5.64 8.52 11.74
N SER A 101 -6.60 9.33 11.30
CA SER A 101 -7.36 10.27 12.11
C SER A 101 -8.83 10.16 11.70
N GLY A 102 -9.61 9.42 12.49
CA GLY A 102 -10.98 9.03 12.14
C GLY A 102 -10.98 8.17 10.88
N GLU A 103 -11.80 8.54 9.89
CA GLU A 103 -11.91 7.83 8.61
C GLU A 103 -10.84 8.25 7.59
N LYS A 104 -9.88 9.11 7.96
CA LYS A 104 -8.84 9.59 7.06
C LYS A 104 -7.49 8.99 7.42
N LEU A 105 -6.70 8.69 6.40
CA LEU A 105 -5.31 8.25 6.52
C LEU A 105 -4.43 9.21 5.74
N SER A 106 -3.45 9.80 6.41
CA SER A 106 -2.39 10.58 5.77
C SER A 106 -1.05 9.88 5.99
N GLY A 107 -0.23 9.80 4.96
CA GLY A 107 1.07 9.17 5.08
C GLY A 107 2.06 9.58 4.00
N GLN A 108 3.23 8.98 4.06
CA GLN A 108 4.33 9.22 3.14
C GLN A 108 5.14 7.93 2.92
N LEU A 109 5.55 7.75 1.66
CA LEU A 109 6.45 6.71 1.21
C LEU A 109 7.79 7.35 0.81
N GLY A 110 8.89 6.93 1.41
CA GLY A 110 10.23 7.51 1.18
C GLY A 110 10.58 8.67 2.11
N SER A 111 11.63 9.43 1.75
CA SER A 111 12.13 10.54 2.56
C SER A 111 11.26 11.78 2.44
N THR A 112 11.43 12.75 3.35
CA THR A 112 10.69 14.03 3.29
C THR A 112 10.92 14.83 2.00
N VAL A 113 12.08 14.66 1.34
CA VAL A 113 12.48 15.44 0.17
C VAL A 113 12.09 14.78 -1.16
N LEU A 114 12.15 13.44 -1.23
CA LEU A 114 11.86 12.68 -2.46
C LEU A 114 10.70 11.70 -2.32
N GLY A 115 10.02 11.73 -1.18
CA GLY A 115 8.93 10.82 -0.88
C GLY A 115 7.64 11.17 -1.61
N ARG A 116 6.76 10.19 -1.68
CA ARG A 116 5.40 10.32 -2.20
C ARG A 116 4.43 10.43 -1.02
N PRO A 117 3.85 11.61 -0.74
CA PRO A 117 2.77 11.70 0.24
C PRO A 117 1.52 11.01 -0.31
N PHE A 118 0.67 10.50 0.57
CA PHE A 118 -0.63 9.96 0.19
C PHE A 118 -1.69 10.34 1.22
N GLU A 119 -2.92 10.48 0.74
CA GLU A 119 -4.10 10.73 1.57
C GLU A 119 -5.22 9.83 1.08
N LEU A 120 -5.83 9.08 2.00
CA LEU A 120 -6.94 8.17 1.73
C LEU A 120 -8.10 8.43 2.69
N GLU A 121 -9.32 8.36 2.19
CA GLU A 121 -10.52 8.10 2.98
C GLU A 121 -10.65 6.58 3.12
N LEU A 122 -10.78 6.09 4.34
CA LEU A 122 -10.83 4.68 4.70
C LEU A 122 -12.26 4.14 4.91
N GLY A 123 -13.23 5.03 5.16
CA GLY A 123 -14.50 4.62 5.77
C GLY A 123 -14.23 3.96 7.12
N SER A 124 -14.70 2.73 7.30
CA SER A 124 -14.47 1.96 8.54
C SER A 124 -13.19 1.12 8.52
N ALA A 125 -12.45 1.12 7.39
CA ALA A 125 -11.26 0.30 7.25
C ALA A 125 -10.14 0.75 8.21
N PRO A 126 -9.37 -0.19 8.80
CA PRO A 126 -8.29 0.16 9.70
C PRO A 126 -7.08 0.73 8.95
N GLY A 127 -6.29 1.55 9.63
CA GLY A 127 -5.17 2.30 9.05
C GLY A 127 -4.10 1.43 8.39
N TRP A 128 -3.87 0.22 8.89
CA TRP A 128 -2.95 -0.74 8.30
C TRP A 128 -3.43 -1.23 6.92
N VAL A 129 -4.74 -1.41 6.72
CA VAL A 129 -5.32 -1.81 5.42
C VAL A 129 -5.14 -0.67 4.42
N GLY A 130 -5.48 0.56 4.82
CA GLY A 130 -5.25 1.74 3.98
C GLY A 130 -3.77 1.94 3.62
N THR A 131 -2.87 1.72 4.57
CA THR A 131 -1.42 1.84 4.34
C THR A 131 -0.93 0.75 3.39
N LEU A 132 -1.40 -0.49 3.55
CA LEU A 132 -1.07 -1.58 2.63
C LEU A 132 -1.52 -1.27 1.20
N VAL A 133 -2.76 -0.80 1.03
CA VAL A 133 -3.28 -0.38 -0.28
C VAL A 133 -2.41 0.72 -0.89
N ALA A 134 -2.00 1.72 -0.11
CA ALA A 134 -1.12 2.80 -0.59
C ALA A 134 0.25 2.28 -1.05
N VAL A 135 0.86 1.36 -0.29
CA VAL A 135 2.16 0.74 -0.62
C VAL A 135 2.06 -0.11 -1.89
N VAL A 136 1.02 -0.94 -1.99
CA VAL A 136 0.79 -1.80 -3.16
C VAL A 136 0.53 -0.96 -4.42
N ALA A 137 -0.28 0.10 -4.31
CA ALA A 137 -0.49 1.07 -5.38
C ALA A 137 0.82 1.76 -5.79
N PHE A 138 1.65 2.15 -4.81
CA PHE A 138 2.94 2.78 -5.06
C PHE A 138 3.88 1.88 -5.84
N TYR A 139 4.06 0.63 -5.41
CA TYR A 139 4.87 -0.36 -6.13
C TYR A 139 4.44 -0.46 -7.60
N ALA A 140 3.14 -0.49 -7.85
CA ALA A 140 2.59 -0.74 -9.17
C ALA A 140 2.69 0.46 -10.14
N LEU A 141 2.78 1.69 -9.60
CA LEU A 141 2.69 2.92 -10.38
C LEU A 141 3.99 3.74 -10.39
N GLU A 142 4.88 3.53 -9.44
CA GLU A 142 6.19 4.17 -9.41
C GLU A 142 7.23 3.22 -10.02
N PRO A 143 7.75 3.50 -11.24
CA PRO A 143 8.73 2.63 -11.89
C PRO A 143 9.97 2.40 -11.01
N ARG A 144 10.36 3.39 -10.21
CA ARG A 144 11.51 3.30 -9.29
C ARG A 144 11.25 2.36 -8.11
N ALA A 145 10.00 2.11 -7.77
CA ALA A 145 9.62 1.20 -6.70
C ALA A 145 9.64 -0.27 -7.19
N SER A 146 9.31 -0.52 -8.46
CA SER A 146 9.31 -1.86 -9.04
C SER A 146 10.68 -2.34 -9.54
N VAL A 147 11.65 -1.43 -9.67
CA VAL A 147 13.01 -1.77 -10.14
C VAL A 147 13.81 -2.36 -8.98
N SER A 148 14.19 -3.63 -9.13
CA SER A 148 15.26 -4.22 -8.30
C SER A 148 16.62 -3.80 -8.86
N VAL A 149 17.52 -3.38 -7.98
CA VAL A 149 18.90 -3.09 -8.36
C VAL A 149 19.62 -4.42 -8.49
N LYS A 150 19.83 -4.88 -9.73
CA LYS A 150 20.75 -5.99 -9.97
C LYS A 150 22.16 -5.54 -9.56
N GLY A 151 22.60 -6.00 -8.39
CA GLY A 151 24.01 -6.04 -8.00
C GLY A 151 24.78 -7.11 -8.76
#